data_AF-A0A2D4JXP0-F1
#
_entry.id   AF-A0A2D4JXP0-F1
#
_cell.length_a   1.000
_cell.length_b   1.000
_cell.length_c   1.000
_cell.angle_alpha   90.00
_cell.angle_beta   90.00
_cell.angle_gamma   90.00
#
_symmetry.space_group_name_H-M   'P 1'
#
loop_
_entity.id
_entity.type
_entity.pdbx_description
1 polymer ?
#
loop_
_entity_poly.entity_id
_entity_poly.type
_entity_poly.pdbx_seq_one_letter_code
_entity_poly.pdbx_strand_id
1 'polypeptide(L)'
;LITGFLFVSADVSTFNTLILAAIDVKEKYIEKWACIEDLLRQMAEQDIQPNLLTFNSILKALKQCGKVSRAKARLILNEMRALNIDPSFATYYHLLCMSHNIVGFSESQSHVLYAIVNEIERKTFCPQDPDDVYFFTNAMKTCLELKDVQLAYRLHRVMEKAENRIMLGNMTQKNFYYMSFFELLAVMEHFDVLLKWYKELVPSAFYPNIRTIM
;
A
#
# COMPACT_ATOMS: atom_id res chain seq x y z
N LEU A 1 37.06 -8.59 -36.42
CA LEU A 1 36.89 -7.41 -35.55
C LEU A 1 35.47 -6.89 -35.66
N ILE A 2 34.49 -7.56 -35.04
CA ILE A 2 33.15 -6.99 -34.78
C ILE A 2 32.71 -7.55 -33.42
N THR A 3 33.21 -6.96 -32.34
CA THR A 3 32.64 -7.12 -31.00
C THR A 3 31.67 -5.97 -30.77
N GLY A 4 30.53 -6.03 -31.47
CA GLY A 4 29.37 -5.19 -31.19
C GLY A 4 28.52 -5.85 -30.11
N PHE A 5 29.06 -6.06 -28.91
CA PHE A 5 28.20 -6.25 -27.75
C PHE A 5 27.59 -4.88 -27.47
N LEU A 6 26.30 -4.71 -27.78
CA LEU A 6 25.51 -3.64 -27.18
C LEU A 6 25.71 -3.75 -25.66
N PHE A 7 26.46 -2.82 -25.07
CA PHE A 7 26.40 -2.58 -23.64
C PHE A 7 24.98 -2.12 -23.35
N VAL A 8 24.10 -3.05 -23.02
CA VAL A 8 22.81 -2.72 -22.41
C VAL A 8 23.17 -2.23 -21.00
N SER A 9 23.37 -0.92 -20.87
CA SER A 9 23.48 -0.28 -19.56
C SER A 9 22.13 -0.45 -18.87
N ALA A 10 22.13 -1.09 -17.71
CA ALA A 10 20.92 -1.26 -16.92
C ALA A 10 20.42 0.13 -16.51
N ASP A 11 19.11 0.37 -16.63
CA ASP A 11 18.46 1.59 -16.17
C ASP A 11 17.66 1.34 -14.89
N VAL A 12 17.05 2.39 -14.34
CA VAL A 12 16.24 2.29 -13.10
C VAL A 12 15.12 1.24 -13.25
N SER A 13 14.49 1.14 -14.42
CA SER A 13 13.43 0.16 -14.67
C SER A 13 13.96 -1.28 -14.64
N THR A 14 15.15 -1.49 -15.19
CA THR A 14 15.86 -2.78 -15.15
C THR A 14 16.10 -3.21 -13.70
N PHE A 15 16.63 -2.30 -12.86
CA PHE A 15 16.87 -2.59 -11.45
C PHE A 15 15.57 -2.83 -10.67
N ASN A 16 14.52 -2.03 -10.90
CA ASN A 16 13.22 -2.25 -10.26
C ASN A 16 12.68 -3.65 -10.57
N THR A 17 12.84 -4.11 -11.81
CA THR A 17 12.44 -5.45 -12.24
C THR A 17 13.28 -6.53 -11.55
N LEU A 18 14.61 -6.35 -11.47
CA LEU A 18 15.50 -7.28 -10.77
C LEU A 18 15.19 -7.38 -9.28
N ILE A 19 14.86 -6.26 -8.62
CA ILE A 19 14.46 -6.23 -7.21
C ILE A 19 13.18 -7.04 -6.99
N LEU A 20 12.20 -6.91 -7.88
CA LEU A 20 10.98 -7.70 -7.81
C LEU A 20 11.26 -9.19 -8.02
N ALA A 21 12.14 -9.55 -8.97
CA ALA A 21 12.50 -10.94 -9.23
C ALA A 21 13.38 -11.57 -8.14
N ALA A 22 14.10 -10.77 -7.34
CA ALA A 22 15.01 -11.25 -6.30
C ALA A 22 14.32 -12.16 -5.26
N ILE A 23 13.01 -11.96 -5.06
CA ILE A 23 12.21 -12.79 -4.13
C ILE A 23 12.00 -14.23 -4.61
N ASP A 24 12.08 -14.47 -5.92
CA ASP A 24 11.87 -15.79 -6.53
C ASP A 24 13.20 -16.55 -6.71
N VAL A 25 14.32 -15.83 -6.69
CA VAL A 25 15.67 -16.40 -6.90
C VAL A 25 16.22 -17.07 -5.64
N LYS A 26 15.85 -16.59 -4.45
CA LYS A 26 16.39 -17.07 -3.17
C LYS A 26 15.30 -17.67 -2.31
N GLU A 27 15.56 -18.84 -1.71
CA GLU A 27 14.56 -19.50 -0.87
C GLU A 27 14.47 -18.86 0.53
N LYS A 28 15.60 -18.49 1.12
CA LYS A 28 15.65 -17.97 2.50
C LYS A 28 15.40 -16.47 2.54
N TYR A 29 14.59 -16.03 3.51
CA TYR A 29 14.25 -14.62 3.72
C TYR A 29 15.46 -13.68 3.85
N ILE A 30 16.52 -14.11 4.54
CA ILE A 30 17.74 -13.32 4.73
C ILE A 30 18.48 -13.15 3.39
N GLU A 31 18.52 -14.22 2.59
CA GLU A 31 19.19 -14.21 1.28
C GLU A 31 18.43 -13.36 0.25
N LYS A 32 17.09 -13.35 0.29
CA LYS A 32 16.25 -12.44 -0.51
C LYS A 32 16.62 -10.98 -0.25
N TRP A 33 16.71 -10.60 1.04
CA TRP A 33 17.06 -9.25 1.42
C TRP A 33 18.50 -8.87 1.06
N ALA A 34 19.47 -9.77 1.28
CA ALA A 34 20.86 -9.53 0.88
C ALA A 34 20.99 -9.29 -0.65
N CYS A 35 20.21 -10.02 -1.45
CA CYS A 35 20.16 -9.79 -2.90
C CYS A 35 19.63 -8.40 -3.26
N ILE A 36 18.63 -7.89 -2.55
CA ILE A 36 18.10 -6.53 -2.75
C ILE A 36 19.15 -5.48 -2.35
N GLU A 37 19.87 -5.68 -1.24
CA GLU A 37 20.98 -4.80 -0.82
C GLU A 37 22.11 -4.78 -1.88
N ASP A 38 22.47 -5.93 -2.44
CA ASP A 38 23.47 -6.02 -3.50
C ASP A 38 23.04 -5.30 -4.79
N LEU A 39 21.74 -5.35 -5.14
CA LEU A 39 21.20 -4.61 -6.28
C LEU A 39 21.23 -3.09 -6.06
N LEU A 40 20.92 -2.62 -4.85
CA LEU A 40 21.02 -1.19 -4.51
C LEU A 40 22.46 -0.69 -4.53
N ARG A 41 23.41 -1.51 -4.03
CA ARG A 41 24.84 -1.19 -4.14
C ARG A 41 25.26 -1.06 -5.61
N GLN A 42 24.83 -1.98 -6.47
CA GLN A 42 25.12 -1.91 -7.91
C GLN A 42 24.50 -0.69 -8.60
N MET A 43 23.29 -0.27 -8.21
CA MET A 43 22.72 0.99 -8.70
C MET A 43 23.62 2.18 -8.36
N ALA A 44 24.07 2.26 -7.11
CA ALA A 44 24.95 3.33 -6.64
C ALA A 44 26.33 3.31 -7.34
N GLU A 45 26.93 2.13 -7.53
CA GLU A 45 28.20 1.95 -8.27
C GLU A 45 28.11 2.36 -9.74
N GLN A 46 26.90 2.36 -10.31
CA GLN A 46 26.61 2.79 -11.68
C GLN A 46 26.05 4.21 -11.76
N ASP A 47 26.07 4.96 -10.66
CA ASP A 47 25.51 6.32 -10.54
C ASP A 47 24.01 6.41 -10.90
N ILE A 48 23.27 5.30 -10.75
CA ILE A 48 21.84 5.22 -11.01
C ILE A 48 21.07 5.54 -9.73
N GLN A 49 20.33 6.65 -9.75
CA GLN A 49 19.55 7.08 -8.60
C GLN A 49 18.24 6.29 -8.46
N PRO A 50 17.94 5.75 -7.26
CA PRO A 50 16.65 5.11 -7.01
C PRO A 50 15.52 6.15 -7.04
N ASN A 51 14.34 5.72 -7.47
CA ASN A 51 13.13 6.57 -7.47
C ASN A 51 12.02 5.93 -6.63
N LEU A 52 10.85 6.59 -6.58
CA LEU A 52 9.66 6.09 -5.88
C LEU A 52 9.33 4.62 -6.25
N LEU A 53 9.38 4.26 -7.54
CA LEU A 53 9.09 2.91 -8.00
C LEU A 53 10.14 1.90 -7.56
N THR A 54 11.41 2.31 -7.42
CA THR A 54 12.47 1.49 -6.83
C THR A 54 12.13 1.15 -5.38
N PHE A 55 11.79 2.17 -4.58
CA PHE A 55 11.43 1.97 -3.18
C PHE A 55 10.14 1.18 -3.00
N ASN A 56 9.12 1.41 -3.83
CA ASN A 56 7.90 0.62 -3.81
C ASN A 56 8.17 -0.84 -4.20
N SER A 57 9.05 -1.08 -5.18
CA SER A 57 9.49 -2.43 -5.56
C SER A 57 10.20 -3.16 -4.41
N ILE A 58 11.06 -2.46 -3.66
CA ILE A 58 11.69 -3.00 -2.44
C ILE A 58 10.64 -3.33 -1.38
N LEU A 59 9.71 -2.40 -1.08
CA LEU A 59 8.67 -2.62 -0.06
C LEU A 59 7.72 -3.76 -0.46
N LYS A 60 7.43 -3.91 -1.76
CA LYS A 60 6.67 -5.03 -2.30
C LYS A 60 7.39 -6.36 -2.11
N ALA A 61 8.68 -6.42 -2.44
CA ALA A 61 9.53 -7.58 -2.25
C ALA A 61 9.68 -7.94 -0.75
N LEU A 62 9.82 -6.93 0.12
CA LEU A 62 9.95 -7.09 1.56
C LEU A 62 8.75 -7.80 2.18
N LYS A 63 7.53 -7.71 1.63
CA LYS A 63 6.38 -8.49 2.12
C LYS A 63 6.65 -9.99 2.22
N GLN A 64 7.57 -10.49 1.40
CA GLN A 64 7.96 -11.90 1.31
C GLN A 64 9.28 -12.21 2.03
N CYS A 65 9.80 -11.32 2.87
CA CYS A 65 11.03 -11.49 3.63
C CYS A 65 10.78 -11.85 5.12
N GLY A 66 9.58 -12.30 5.47
CA GLY A 66 9.27 -12.81 6.80
C GLY A 66 9.46 -11.78 7.93
N LYS A 67 10.15 -12.15 9.01
CA LYS A 67 10.27 -11.32 10.23
C LYS A 67 11.15 -10.07 10.06
N VAL A 68 12.08 -10.05 9.11
CA VAL A 68 12.99 -8.89 8.92
C VAL A 68 12.29 -7.72 8.21
N SER A 69 11.17 -7.97 7.56
CA SER A 69 10.45 -7.02 6.70
C SER A 69 10.16 -5.69 7.39
N ARG A 70 9.71 -5.70 8.65
CA ARG A 70 9.34 -4.47 9.37
C ARG A 70 10.55 -3.59 9.68
N ALA A 71 11.63 -4.19 10.17
CA ALA A 71 12.85 -3.46 10.51
C ALA A 71 13.44 -2.83 9.25
N LYS A 72 13.47 -3.57 8.14
CA LYS A 72 13.98 -3.09 6.85
C LYS A 72 13.06 -2.05 6.20
N ALA A 73 11.75 -2.21 6.26
CA ALA A 73 10.80 -1.21 5.75
C ALA A 73 10.98 0.16 6.41
N ARG A 74 11.30 0.21 7.71
CA ARG A 74 11.61 1.48 8.39
C ARG A 74 12.88 2.14 7.86
N LEU A 75 13.92 1.36 7.56
CA LEU A 75 15.15 1.88 6.95
C LEU A 75 14.86 2.47 5.56
N ILE A 76 14.08 1.76 4.74
CA ILE A 76 13.66 2.23 3.43
C ILE A 76 12.90 3.56 3.50
N LEU A 77 11.97 3.73 4.46
CA LEU A 77 11.28 5.01 4.63
C LEU A 77 12.21 6.16 5.05
N ASN A 78 13.23 5.87 5.87
CA ASN A 78 14.22 6.87 6.23
C ASN A 78 15.07 7.28 5.02
N GLU A 79 15.41 6.33 4.16
CA GLU A 79 16.17 6.57 2.94
C GLU A 79 15.38 7.36 1.91
N MET A 80 14.10 7.01 1.67
CA MET A 80 13.18 7.82 0.87
C MET A 80 13.15 9.27 1.35
N ARG A 81 13.04 9.50 2.66
CA ARG A 81 13.07 10.84 3.24
C ARG A 81 14.40 11.54 3.03
N ALA A 82 15.52 10.86 3.21
CA ALA A 82 16.86 11.41 3.01
C ALA A 82 17.08 11.85 1.54
N LEU A 83 16.44 11.17 0.59
CA LEU A 83 16.47 11.48 -0.83
C LEU A 83 15.33 12.42 -1.28
N ASN A 84 14.52 12.93 -0.35
CA ASN A 84 13.35 13.77 -0.64
C ASN A 84 12.33 13.11 -1.59
N ILE A 85 12.17 11.80 -1.50
CA ILE A 85 11.17 11.04 -2.25
C ILE A 85 9.96 10.83 -1.33
N ASP A 86 8.84 11.47 -1.69
CA ASP A 86 7.60 11.34 -0.93
C ASP A 86 6.95 9.94 -1.15
N PRO A 87 6.46 9.30 -0.08
CA PRO A 87 5.65 8.08 -0.19
C PRO A 87 4.38 8.28 -1.03
N SER A 88 4.01 7.26 -1.81
CA SER A 88 2.71 7.17 -2.50
C SER A 88 1.73 6.26 -1.76
N PHE A 89 0.51 6.13 -2.27
CA PHE A 89 -0.47 5.20 -1.72
C PHE A 89 -0.01 3.73 -1.81
N ALA A 90 0.75 3.35 -2.84
CA ALA A 90 1.40 2.06 -2.96
C ALA A 90 2.40 1.85 -1.82
N THR A 91 3.23 2.86 -1.50
CA THR A 91 4.16 2.79 -0.35
C THR A 91 3.41 2.45 0.94
N TYR A 92 2.34 3.18 1.24
CA TYR A 92 1.52 2.95 2.43
C TYR A 92 0.77 1.60 2.39
N TYR A 93 0.27 1.20 1.22
CA TYR A 93 -0.32 -0.12 1.01
C TYR A 93 0.67 -1.24 1.33
N HIS A 94 1.92 -1.12 0.89
CA HIS A 94 2.93 -2.14 1.16
C HIS A 94 3.26 -2.24 2.65
N LEU A 95 3.37 -1.10 3.36
CA LEU A 95 3.53 -1.04 4.81
C LEU A 95 2.36 -1.67 5.56
N LEU A 96 1.14 -1.37 5.14
CA LEU A 96 -0.08 -1.91 5.74
C LEU A 96 -0.09 -3.45 5.63
N CYS A 97 0.16 -4.01 4.45
CA CYS A 97 0.25 -5.47 4.27
C CYS A 97 1.32 -6.12 5.16
N MET A 98 2.48 -5.48 5.32
CA MET A 98 3.53 -6.00 6.21
C MET A 98 3.10 -6.05 7.67
N SER A 99 2.18 -5.18 8.09
CA SER A 99 1.61 -5.23 9.45
C SER A 99 0.63 -6.39 9.65
N HIS A 100 -0.05 -6.83 8.58
CA HIS A 100 -0.97 -7.98 8.61
C HIS A 100 -0.24 -9.33 8.67
N ASN A 101 0.94 -9.43 8.05
CA ASN A 101 1.68 -10.70 7.95
C ASN A 101 2.33 -11.17 9.27
N ILE A 102 2.24 -10.40 10.35
CA ILE A 102 2.77 -10.78 11.67
C ILE A 102 1.60 -11.21 12.56
N VAL A 103 1.35 -12.52 12.60
CA VAL A 103 0.34 -13.13 13.48
C VAL A 103 0.64 -12.77 14.94
N GLY A 104 -0.34 -12.18 15.64
CA GLY A 104 -0.30 -11.96 17.09
C GLY A 104 -0.14 -10.51 17.58
N PHE A 105 -0.08 -9.50 16.69
CA PHE A 105 0.09 -8.09 17.10
C PHE A 105 -0.95 -7.14 16.47
N SER A 106 -2.20 -7.18 16.94
CA SER A 106 -3.28 -6.26 16.50
C SER A 106 -2.98 -4.79 16.82
N GLU A 107 -2.35 -4.51 17.97
CA GLU A 107 -1.91 -3.15 18.38
C GLU A 107 -0.94 -2.53 17.38
N SER A 108 -0.19 -3.37 16.66
CA SER A 108 0.77 -2.92 15.68
C SER A 108 0.11 -2.49 14.37
N GLN A 109 -1.04 -3.06 14.03
CA GLN A 109 -1.81 -2.73 12.82
C GLN A 109 -2.53 -1.40 13.00
N SER A 110 -3.18 -1.20 14.16
CA SER A 110 -3.84 0.07 14.48
C SER A 110 -2.83 1.22 14.46
N HIS A 111 -1.70 1.11 15.16
CA HIS A 111 -0.70 2.18 15.20
C HIS A 111 -0.16 2.55 13.80
N VAL A 112 0.07 1.56 12.92
CA VAL A 112 0.56 1.82 11.56
C VAL A 112 -0.50 2.54 10.74
N LEU A 113 -1.75 2.06 10.72
CA LEU A 113 -2.81 2.70 9.95
C LEU A 113 -3.12 4.11 10.48
N TYR A 114 -3.15 4.32 11.80
CA TYR A 114 -3.30 5.64 12.40
C TYR A 114 -2.19 6.60 11.97
N ALA A 115 -0.93 6.16 12.01
CA ALA A 115 0.20 6.98 11.58
C ALA A 115 0.09 7.36 10.09
N ILE A 116 -0.29 6.40 9.24
CA ILE A 116 -0.51 6.64 7.81
C ILE A 116 -1.65 7.65 7.62
N VAL A 117 -2.82 7.43 8.25
CA VAL A 117 -3.99 8.32 8.11
C VAL A 117 -3.66 9.75 8.57
N ASN A 118 -2.93 9.92 9.67
CA ASN A 118 -2.46 11.23 10.15
C ASN A 118 -1.60 11.97 9.11
N GLU A 119 -0.78 11.24 8.35
CA GLU A 119 0.09 11.83 7.33
C GLU A 119 -0.69 12.18 6.05
N ILE A 120 -1.49 11.24 5.53
CA ILE A 120 -2.24 11.43 4.27
C ILE A 120 -3.36 12.48 4.39
N GLU A 121 -3.91 12.70 5.60
CA GLU A 121 -4.92 13.74 5.82
C GLU A 121 -4.42 15.14 5.45
N ARG A 122 -3.12 15.38 5.63
CA ARG A 122 -2.44 16.68 5.43
C ARG A 122 -1.82 16.83 4.05
N LYS A 123 -1.90 15.80 3.21
CA LYS A 123 -1.27 15.75 1.88
C LYS A 123 -2.32 15.59 0.77
N THR A 124 -1.88 15.93 -0.43
CA THR A 124 -2.55 15.66 -1.71
C THR A 124 -1.68 14.69 -2.49
N PHE A 125 -2.29 13.79 -3.27
CA PHE A 125 -1.58 12.73 -3.96
C PHE A 125 -2.02 12.68 -5.42
N CYS A 126 -1.06 12.38 -6.30
CA CYS A 126 -1.31 12.04 -7.69
C CYS A 126 -0.98 10.55 -7.93
N PRO A 127 -1.62 9.89 -8.93
CA PRO A 127 -1.31 8.52 -9.30
C PRO A 127 0.14 8.40 -9.78
N GLN A 128 0.93 7.55 -9.12
CA GLN A 128 2.37 7.41 -9.40
C GLN A 128 2.78 5.94 -9.53
N ASP A 129 2.05 5.01 -8.92
CA ASP A 129 2.34 3.58 -8.92
C ASP A 129 1.07 2.78 -9.22
N PRO A 130 1.12 1.73 -10.06
CA PRO A 130 -0.04 0.87 -10.33
C PRO A 130 -0.67 0.27 -9.07
N ASP A 131 0.09 0.08 -7.99
CA ASP A 131 -0.39 -0.47 -6.73
C ASP A 131 -1.08 0.60 -5.83
N ASP A 132 -1.09 1.88 -6.22
CA ASP A 132 -1.75 2.97 -5.46
C ASP A 132 -3.24 2.66 -5.23
N VAL A 133 -3.89 1.99 -6.19
CA VAL A 133 -5.32 1.65 -6.15
C VAL A 133 -5.70 0.66 -5.05
N TYR A 134 -4.73 -0.09 -4.51
CA TYR A 134 -4.99 -1.08 -3.47
C TYR A 134 -5.00 -0.49 -2.06
N PHE A 135 -4.57 0.75 -1.87
CA PHE A 135 -4.47 1.34 -0.54
C PHE A 135 -5.82 1.45 0.16
N PHE A 136 -6.80 2.17 -0.43
CA PHE A 136 -8.07 2.46 0.25
C PHE A 136 -8.88 1.20 0.57
N THR A 137 -8.91 0.24 -0.36
CA THR A 137 -9.62 -1.04 -0.17
C THR A 137 -9.04 -1.84 1.00
N ASN A 138 -7.71 -1.92 1.09
CA ASN A 138 -7.06 -2.65 2.18
C ASN A 138 -7.15 -1.88 3.50
N ALA A 139 -6.98 -0.56 3.48
CA ALA A 139 -7.11 0.28 4.68
C ALA A 139 -8.52 0.20 5.28
N MET A 140 -9.58 0.21 4.45
CA MET A 140 -10.95 0.07 4.94
C MET A 140 -11.23 -1.32 5.50
N LYS A 141 -10.69 -2.37 4.86
CA LYS A 141 -10.72 -3.73 5.41
C LYS A 141 -10.05 -3.80 6.78
N THR A 142 -8.89 -3.16 6.96
CA THR A 142 -8.23 -3.08 8.26
C THR A 142 -9.10 -2.35 9.30
N CYS A 143 -9.78 -1.26 8.93
CA CYS A 143 -10.73 -0.59 9.84
C CYS A 143 -11.86 -1.53 10.28
N LEU A 144 -12.39 -2.35 9.36
CA LEU A 144 -13.40 -3.36 9.66
C LEU A 144 -12.86 -4.43 10.63
N GLU A 145 -11.66 -4.96 10.39
CA GLU A 145 -11.01 -5.95 11.26
C GLU A 145 -10.74 -5.40 12.67
N LEU A 146 -10.35 -4.12 12.76
CA LEU A 146 -10.12 -3.42 14.03
C LEU A 146 -11.43 -2.98 14.71
N LYS A 147 -12.57 -3.04 14.02
CA LYS A 147 -13.86 -2.49 14.44
C LYS A 147 -13.76 -1.01 14.86
N ASP A 148 -12.98 -0.23 14.10
CA ASP A 148 -12.74 1.19 14.39
C ASP A 148 -13.47 2.10 13.39
N VAL A 149 -14.69 2.47 13.74
CA VAL A 149 -15.55 3.33 12.90
C VAL A 149 -15.01 4.75 12.77
N GLN A 150 -14.31 5.27 13.79
CA GLN A 150 -13.77 6.63 13.76
C GLN A 150 -12.62 6.72 12.76
N LEU A 151 -11.75 5.72 12.73
CA LEU A 151 -10.69 5.62 11.73
C LEU A 151 -11.26 5.44 10.33
N ALA A 152 -12.35 4.67 10.17
CA ALA A 152 -13.03 4.53 8.89
C ALA A 152 -13.59 5.85 8.36
N TYR A 153 -14.24 6.67 9.20
CA TYR A 153 -14.71 8.00 8.78
C TYR A 153 -13.56 8.91 8.36
N ARG A 154 -12.44 8.88 9.08
CA ARG A 154 -11.24 9.65 8.72
C ARG A 154 -10.71 9.23 7.35
N LEU A 155 -10.55 7.92 7.13
CA LEU A 155 -10.13 7.37 5.86
C LEU A 155 -11.11 7.72 4.73
N HIS A 156 -12.41 7.68 5.00
CA HIS A 156 -13.45 8.04 4.04
C HIS A 156 -13.34 9.50 3.60
N ARG A 157 -13.17 10.44 4.54
CA ARG A 157 -12.94 11.85 4.21
C ARG A 157 -11.70 12.08 3.36
N VAL A 158 -10.62 11.32 3.60
CA VAL A 158 -9.42 11.39 2.76
C VAL A 158 -9.71 10.88 1.34
N MET A 159 -10.43 9.77 1.22
CA MET A 159 -10.82 9.20 -0.08
C MET A 159 -11.73 10.16 -0.87
N GLU A 160 -12.66 10.85 -0.20
CA GLU A 160 -13.63 11.73 -0.86
C GLU A 160 -13.02 12.96 -1.52
N LYS A 161 -11.78 13.35 -1.17
CA LYS A 161 -11.04 14.40 -1.88
C LYS A 161 -10.98 14.03 -3.38
N ALA A 162 -11.39 14.95 -4.25
CA ALA A 162 -11.62 14.66 -5.68
C ALA A 162 -10.43 13.98 -6.38
N GLU A 163 -9.21 14.40 -6.04
CA GLU A 163 -7.94 13.85 -6.56
C GLU A 163 -7.72 12.38 -6.14
N ASN A 164 -8.19 11.99 -4.95
CA ASN A 164 -8.00 10.66 -4.40
C ASN A 164 -9.07 9.65 -4.88
N ARG A 165 -10.23 10.11 -5.34
CA ARG A 165 -11.31 9.23 -5.83
C ARG A 165 -10.88 8.34 -7.00
N ILE A 166 -9.91 8.81 -7.79
CA ILE A 166 -9.30 8.06 -8.89
C ILE A 166 -8.59 6.80 -8.35
N MET A 167 -8.06 6.86 -7.13
CA MET A 167 -7.32 5.78 -6.45
C MET A 167 -8.22 4.68 -5.88
N LEU A 168 -9.55 4.80 -5.94
CA LEU A 168 -10.43 3.67 -5.60
C LEU A 168 -10.40 2.57 -6.67
N GLY A 169 -9.77 2.84 -7.83
CA GLY A 169 -9.58 1.88 -8.90
C GLY A 169 -10.89 1.50 -9.61
N ASN A 170 -11.00 0.23 -10.00
CA ASN A 170 -12.12 -0.27 -10.79
C ASN A 170 -13.40 -0.50 -9.97
N MET A 171 -14.49 -0.86 -10.65
CA MET A 171 -15.80 -1.08 -10.00
C MET A 171 -15.74 -2.15 -8.90
N THR A 172 -14.96 -3.21 -9.09
CA THR A 172 -14.80 -4.28 -8.10
C THR A 172 -14.13 -3.77 -6.83
N GLN A 173 -13.07 -2.97 -6.97
CA GLN A 173 -12.36 -2.36 -5.84
C GLN A 173 -13.24 -1.34 -5.12
N LYS A 174 -13.97 -0.51 -5.85
CA LYS A 174 -14.97 0.42 -5.30
C LYS A 174 -16.04 -0.32 -4.49
N ASN A 175 -16.63 -1.36 -5.07
CA ASN A 175 -17.61 -2.19 -4.38
C ASN A 175 -17.02 -2.79 -3.12
N PHE A 176 -15.83 -3.38 -3.17
CA PHE A 176 -15.19 -3.95 -1.99
C PHE A 176 -14.97 -2.92 -0.88
N TYR A 177 -14.49 -1.73 -1.22
CA TYR A 177 -14.31 -0.63 -0.27
C TYR A 177 -15.62 -0.24 0.43
N TYR A 178 -16.67 0.06 -0.34
CA TYR A 178 -17.94 0.50 0.21
C TYR A 178 -18.65 -0.61 0.99
N MET A 179 -18.49 -1.86 0.57
CA MET A 179 -19.01 -3.02 1.29
C MET A 179 -18.34 -3.16 2.66
N SER A 180 -17.00 -3.09 2.73
CA SER A 180 -16.30 -3.11 4.03
C SER A 180 -16.65 -1.92 4.91
N PHE A 181 -16.82 -0.74 4.32
CA PHE A 181 -17.25 0.46 5.06
C PHE A 181 -18.66 0.28 5.63
N PHE A 182 -19.62 -0.14 4.80
CA PHE A 182 -21.01 -0.30 5.22
C PHE A 182 -21.18 -1.45 6.22
N GLU A 183 -20.46 -2.55 6.06
CA GLU A 183 -20.43 -3.65 7.02
C GLU A 183 -19.93 -3.16 8.40
N LEU A 184 -18.87 -2.34 8.42
CA LEU A 184 -18.38 -1.75 9.65
C LEU A 184 -19.42 -0.83 10.30
N LEU A 185 -20.09 0.02 9.52
CA LEU A 185 -21.17 0.87 10.03
C LEU A 185 -22.32 0.02 10.59
N ALA A 186 -22.70 -1.06 9.92
CA ALA A 186 -23.78 -1.93 10.37
C ALA A 186 -23.48 -2.61 11.72
N VAL A 187 -22.20 -2.89 11.98
CA VAL A 187 -21.75 -3.50 13.25
C VAL A 187 -21.60 -2.46 14.37
N MET A 188 -21.21 -1.23 14.05
CA MET A 188 -20.73 -0.26 15.05
C MET A 188 -21.69 0.93 15.30
N GLU A 189 -22.56 1.26 14.36
CA GLU A 189 -23.42 2.45 14.41
C GLU A 189 -24.89 2.11 14.65
N HIS A 190 -25.64 3.12 15.07
CA HIS A 190 -27.10 2.99 15.17
C HIS A 190 -27.76 2.91 13.78
N PHE A 191 -28.89 2.20 13.72
CA PHE A 191 -29.65 1.99 12.49
C PHE A 191 -29.98 3.29 11.74
N ASP A 192 -30.28 4.39 12.46
CA ASP A 192 -30.60 5.67 11.83
C ASP A 192 -29.40 6.26 11.05
N VAL A 193 -28.19 6.13 11.60
CA VAL A 193 -26.95 6.58 10.95
C VAL A 193 -26.64 5.69 9.75
N LEU A 194 -26.80 4.37 9.91
CA LEU A 194 -26.63 3.42 8.82
C LEU A 194 -27.60 3.71 7.66
N LEU A 195 -28.87 3.98 7.96
CA LEU A 195 -29.90 4.28 6.97
C LEU A 195 -29.62 5.60 6.23
N LYS A 196 -29.05 6.60 6.91
CA LYS A 196 -28.59 7.83 6.27
C LYS A 196 -27.52 7.53 5.23
N TRP A 197 -26.47 6.80 5.60
CA TRP A 197 -25.41 6.39 4.69
C TRP A 197 -25.92 5.52 3.54
N TYR A 198 -26.85 4.62 3.80
CA TYR A 198 -27.48 3.80 2.77
C TYR A 198 -28.13 4.66 1.67
N LYS A 199 -28.91 5.68 2.07
CA LYS A 199 -29.57 6.59 1.14
C LYS A 199 -28.59 7.46 0.34
N GLU A 200 -27.44 7.80 0.93
CA GLU A 200 -26.43 8.62 0.27
C GLU A 200 -25.58 7.82 -0.73
N LEU A 201 -25.24 6.57 -0.39
CA LEU A 201 -24.32 5.72 -1.16
C LEU A 201 -25.02 4.80 -2.18
N VAL A 202 -26.30 4.47 -1.98
CA VAL A 202 -27.04 3.57 -2.86
C VAL A 202 -28.09 4.36 -3.66
N PRO A 203 -28.16 4.23 -5.00
CA PRO A 203 -27.36 3.37 -5.89
C PRO A 203 -26.11 4.06 -6.48
N SER A 204 -25.81 5.28 -6.05
CA SER A 204 -24.83 6.17 -6.68
C SER A 204 -23.38 5.69 -6.60
N ALA A 205 -23.01 5.00 -5.52
CA ALA A 205 -21.64 4.60 -5.22
C ALA A 205 -21.43 3.08 -5.30
N PHE A 206 -22.40 2.26 -4.88
CA PHE A 206 -22.33 0.79 -4.98
C PHE A 206 -23.71 0.13 -4.85
N TYR A 207 -23.77 -1.17 -5.20
CA TYR A 207 -24.94 -2.02 -4.96
C TYR A 207 -24.63 -3.02 -3.84
N PRO A 208 -25.33 -2.97 -2.69
CA PRO A 208 -25.12 -3.93 -1.63
C PRO A 208 -25.55 -5.33 -2.09
N ASN A 209 -24.71 -6.33 -1.83
CA ASN A 209 -25.07 -7.72 -2.07
C ASN A 209 -25.85 -8.29 -0.87
N ILE A 210 -26.57 -9.40 -1.08
CA ILE A 210 -27.48 -10.01 -0.08
C ILE A 210 -26.78 -10.34 1.25
N ARG A 211 -25.46 -10.57 1.26
CA ARG A 211 -24.69 -10.85 2.48
C ARG A 211 -24.52 -9.65 3.40
N THR A 212 -24.79 -8.43 2.93
CA THR A 212 -24.62 -7.18 3.70
C THR A 212 -25.94 -6.63 4.21
N ILE A 213 -27.07 -7.20 3.78
CA ILE A 213 -28.43 -6.77 4.16
C ILE A 213 -29.03 -7.69 5.25
N MET A 214 -28.48 -8.90 5.43
CA MET A 214 -28.86 -9.86 6.47
C MET A 214 -27.85 -9.86 7.61
#